data_AF-A0AAV8W1Q1-F1
#
_entry.id   AF-A0AAV8W1Q1-F1
#
_cell.length_a   1.000
_cell.length_b   1.000
_cell.length_c   1.000
_cell.angle_alpha   90.00
_cell.angle_beta   90.00
_cell.angle_gamma   90.00
#
_symmetry.space_group_name_H-M   'P 1'
#
loop_
_entity.id
_entity.type
_entity.pdbx_description
1 polymer ?
#
loop_
_entity_poly.entity_id
_entity_poly.type
_entity_poly.pdbx_seq_one_letter_code
_entity_poly.pdbx_strand_id
1 'polypeptide(L)'
;MVSLKGIEGSEGLVTWSLQGTREKNKLLSNIKLNLLGEKVLWFKQNLDPLRKVYTPQEVQVLIENYLARFNEELEQIQLKHSIGKRKNRQHASREDVIKLTIKREREESHTCGLEIPNLMDPVQLELLKTWSGELRYLQNFKLKRFSEKNLEEENRKLNKPMKSIQSGEIMCTDASDTLE
;
A
#
# COMPACT_ATOMS: atom_id res chain seq x y z
N MET A 1 4.70 65.98 -30.84
CA MET A 1 5.14 65.17 -29.69
C MET A 1 4.33 63.89 -29.67
N VAL A 2 4.87 62.79 -30.20
CA VAL A 2 4.24 61.46 -30.08
C VAL A 2 4.85 60.81 -28.86
N SER A 3 4.10 60.74 -27.77
CA SER A 3 4.57 60.21 -26.48
C SER A 3 4.42 58.68 -26.50
N LEU A 4 5.55 57.99 -26.39
CA LEU A 4 5.63 56.55 -26.14
C LEU A 4 5.00 56.22 -24.79
N LYS A 5 4.03 55.30 -24.79
CA LYS A 5 3.67 54.43 -23.66
C LYS A 5 3.36 53.07 -24.29
N GLY A 6 3.89 51.93 -23.90
CA GLY A 6 4.64 51.49 -22.75
C GLY A 6 4.37 49.98 -22.74
N ILE A 7 5.40 49.16 -22.94
CA ILE A 7 5.28 47.71 -23.11
C ILE A 7 5.12 47.10 -21.71
N GLU A 8 3.89 46.82 -21.29
CA GLU A 8 3.59 45.98 -20.13
C GLU A 8 2.96 44.67 -20.63
N GLY A 9 3.77 43.61 -20.77
CA GLY A 9 3.28 42.35 -21.34
C GLY A 9 3.99 41.07 -20.89
N SER A 10 5.00 41.13 -20.03
CA SER A 10 5.79 39.95 -19.65
C SER A 10 5.44 39.36 -18.28
N GLU A 11 4.96 40.14 -17.31
CA GLU A 11 4.67 39.65 -15.95
C GLU A 11 3.37 38.83 -15.85
N GLY A 12 2.39 39.10 -16.71
CA GLY A 12 1.13 38.34 -16.76
C GLY A 12 1.30 36.91 -17.31
N LEU A 13 2.16 36.70 -18.29
CA LEU A 13 2.35 35.37 -18.91
C LEU A 13 3.04 34.36 -17.98
N VAL A 14 3.94 34.82 -17.11
CA VAL A 14 4.64 33.95 -16.15
C VAL A 14 3.69 33.50 -15.03
N THR A 15 2.80 34.38 -14.57
CA THR A 15 1.83 34.07 -13.50
C THR A 15 0.75 33.08 -13.95
N TRP A 16 0.19 33.22 -15.16
CA TRP A 16 -0.78 32.25 -15.71
C TRP A 16 -0.21 30.83 -15.89
N SER A 17 1.04 30.70 -16.33
CA SER A 17 1.72 29.40 -16.50
C SER A 17 2.01 28.70 -15.16
N LEU A 18 2.39 29.48 -14.14
CA LEU A 18 2.63 28.99 -12.78
C LEU A 18 1.34 28.59 -12.07
N GLN A 19 0.25 29.35 -12.23
CA GLN A 19 -1.06 29.02 -11.68
C GLN A 19 -1.56 27.66 -12.20
N GLY A 20 -1.52 27.46 -13.52
CA GLY A 20 -1.95 26.21 -14.14
C GLY A 20 -1.08 25.00 -13.74
N THR A 21 0.21 25.20 -13.51
CA THR A 21 1.10 24.13 -13.01
C THR A 21 0.78 23.76 -11.56
N ARG A 22 0.51 24.76 -10.71
CA ARG A 22 0.14 24.55 -9.31
C ARG A 22 -1.19 23.80 -9.18
N GLU A 23 -2.18 24.13 -9.99
CA GLU A 23 -3.49 23.46 -10.01
C GLU A 23 -3.38 22.02 -10.47
N LYS A 24 -2.59 21.75 -11.53
CA LYS A 24 -2.29 20.38 -11.98
C LYS A 24 -1.64 19.55 -10.87
N ASN A 25 -0.66 20.11 -10.16
CA ASN A 25 -0.01 19.41 -9.05
C ASN A 25 -0.97 19.10 -7.90
N LYS A 26 -1.86 20.05 -7.56
CA LYS A 26 -2.92 19.82 -6.56
C LYS A 26 -3.87 18.70 -7.00
N LEU A 27 -4.29 18.70 -8.26
CA LEU A 27 -5.15 17.66 -8.81
C LEU A 27 -4.48 16.29 -8.75
N LEU A 28 -3.22 16.19 -9.20
CA LEU A 28 -2.45 14.94 -9.13
C LEU A 28 -2.27 14.45 -7.68
N SER A 29 -2.02 15.37 -6.75
CA SER A 29 -1.92 15.05 -5.33
C SER A 29 -3.24 14.50 -4.77
N ASN A 30 -4.37 15.15 -5.10
CA ASN A 30 -5.69 14.68 -4.68
C ASN A 30 -6.04 13.32 -5.30
N ILE A 31 -5.69 13.09 -6.57
CA ILE A 31 -5.87 11.79 -7.22
C ILE A 31 -5.07 10.71 -6.49
N LYS A 32 -3.79 10.96 -6.16
CA LYS A 32 -2.98 10.01 -5.39
C LYS A 32 -3.58 9.72 -4.01
N LEU A 33 -4.06 10.75 -3.32
CA LEU A 33 -4.69 10.62 -2.01
C LEU A 33 -5.99 9.80 -2.09
N ASN A 34 -6.82 10.04 -3.11
CA ASN A 34 -8.03 9.26 -3.36
C ASN A 34 -7.67 7.79 -3.64
N LEU A 35 -6.71 7.52 -4.52
CA LEU A 35 -6.28 6.16 -4.84
C LEU A 35 -5.75 5.42 -3.60
N LEU A 36 -5.01 6.11 -2.74
CA LEU A 36 -4.56 5.56 -1.47
C LEU A 36 -5.75 5.30 -0.54
N GLY A 37 -6.71 6.22 -0.44
CA GLY A 37 -7.91 6.07 0.37
C GLY A 37 -8.75 4.87 -0.05
N GLU A 38 -9.02 4.71 -1.34
CA GLU A 38 -9.73 3.56 -1.90
C GLU A 38 -8.98 2.24 -1.61
N LYS A 39 -7.65 2.24 -1.76
CA LYS A 39 -6.81 1.08 -1.42
C LYS A 39 -6.96 0.73 0.07
N VAL A 40 -6.79 1.70 0.97
CA VAL A 40 -6.92 1.50 2.43
C VAL A 40 -8.33 1.03 2.81
N LEU A 41 -9.36 1.61 2.17
CA LEU A 41 -10.75 1.26 2.40
C LEU A 41 -11.05 -0.18 1.99
N TRP A 42 -10.51 -0.63 0.86
CA TRP A 42 -10.61 -2.03 0.44
C TRP A 42 -10.03 -2.96 1.51
N PHE A 43 -8.84 -2.67 2.02
CA PHE A 43 -8.24 -3.49 3.07
C PHE A 43 -9.13 -3.54 4.30
N LYS A 44 -9.61 -2.38 4.79
CA LYS A 44 -10.55 -2.29 5.92
C LYS A 44 -11.77 -3.21 5.73
N GLN A 45 -12.38 -3.21 4.55
CA GLN A 45 -13.58 -4.00 4.26
C GLN A 45 -13.32 -5.50 4.19
N ASN A 46 -12.07 -5.92 3.98
CA ASN A 46 -11.66 -7.31 3.85
C ASN A 46 -10.88 -7.82 5.08
N LEU A 47 -10.84 -7.05 6.18
CA LEU A 47 -10.29 -7.52 7.45
C LEU A 47 -11.29 -8.44 8.17
N ASP A 48 -10.77 -9.45 8.85
CA ASP A 48 -11.48 -10.16 9.90
C ASP A 48 -11.71 -9.21 11.11
N PRO A 49 -12.97 -8.96 11.51
CA PRO A 49 -13.29 -8.06 12.62
C PRO A 49 -12.72 -8.53 13.97
N LEU A 50 -12.59 -9.84 14.18
CA LEU A 50 -12.15 -10.43 15.45
C LEU A 50 -10.62 -10.47 15.58
N ARG A 51 -9.89 -10.32 14.48
CA ARG A 51 -8.43 -10.46 14.44
C ARG A 51 -7.74 -9.24 15.03
N LYS A 52 -6.81 -9.45 15.97
CA LYS A 52 -6.08 -8.38 16.67
C LYS A 52 -4.74 -8.00 16.02
N VAL A 53 -4.11 -8.94 15.33
CA VAL A 53 -2.84 -8.78 14.62
C VAL A 53 -2.84 -9.75 13.44
N TYR A 54 -2.22 -9.37 12.33
CA TYR A 54 -1.99 -10.26 11.19
C TYR A 54 -0.55 -10.76 11.17
N THR A 55 -0.36 -12.04 10.85
CA THR A 55 0.97 -12.58 10.55
C THR A 55 1.42 -12.18 9.14
N PRO A 56 2.71 -12.26 8.79
CA PRO A 56 3.15 -11.92 7.43
C PRO A 56 2.56 -12.84 6.36
N GLN A 57 2.29 -14.12 6.66
CA GLN A 57 1.54 -15.00 5.75
C GLN A 57 0.12 -14.49 5.51
N GLU A 58 -0.57 -14.03 6.53
CA GLU A 58 -1.95 -13.54 6.40
C GLU A 58 -2.01 -12.20 5.66
N VAL A 59 -1.02 -11.33 5.87
CA VAL A 59 -0.86 -10.11 5.08
C VAL A 59 -0.61 -10.44 3.61
N GLN A 60 0.20 -11.46 3.32
CA GLN A 60 0.44 -11.92 1.95
C GLN A 60 -0.88 -12.37 1.28
N VAL A 61 -1.68 -13.20 1.95
CA VAL A 61 -2.99 -13.64 1.44
C VAL A 61 -3.93 -12.45 1.19
N LEU A 62 -3.97 -11.48 2.10
CA LEU A 62 -4.77 -10.26 1.92
C LEU A 62 -4.32 -9.46 0.69
N ILE A 63 -3.01 -9.35 0.45
CA ILE A 63 -2.46 -8.68 -0.73
C ILE A 63 -2.83 -9.44 -2.01
N GLU A 64 -2.76 -10.76 -2.01
CA GLU A 64 -3.16 -11.59 -3.15
C GLU A 64 -4.65 -11.39 -3.48
N ASN A 65 -5.51 -11.37 -2.46
CA ASN A 65 -6.93 -11.06 -2.61
C ASN A 65 -7.15 -9.65 -3.17
N TYR A 66 -6.37 -8.66 -2.72
CA TYR A 66 -6.41 -7.31 -3.27
C TYR A 66 -6.05 -7.29 -4.75
N LEU A 67 -5.00 -7.99 -5.16
CA LEU A 67 -4.58 -8.09 -6.57
C LEU A 67 -5.58 -8.84 -7.44
N ALA A 68 -6.37 -9.74 -6.85
CA ALA A 68 -7.42 -10.51 -7.50
C ALA A 68 -8.80 -9.82 -7.52
N ARG A 69 -8.95 -8.64 -6.93
CA ARG A 69 -10.24 -7.97 -6.71
C ARG A 69 -11.06 -7.67 -7.97
N PHE A 70 -10.43 -7.63 -9.15
CA PHE A 70 -11.11 -7.41 -10.43
C PHE A 70 -11.32 -8.69 -11.26
N ASN A 71 -10.95 -9.86 -10.74
CA ASN A 71 -11.04 -11.12 -11.49
C ASN A 71 -12.49 -11.41 -11.94
N GLU A 72 -13.46 -11.24 -11.04
CA GLU A 72 -14.87 -11.43 -11.35
C GLU A 72 -15.36 -10.47 -12.46
N GLU A 73 -14.98 -9.20 -12.39
CA GLU A 73 -15.35 -8.21 -13.41
C GLU A 73 -14.72 -8.55 -14.78
N LEU A 74 -13.46 -8.98 -14.80
CA LEU A 74 -12.79 -9.41 -16.03
C LEU A 74 -13.45 -10.65 -16.64
N GLU A 75 -13.84 -11.62 -15.80
CA GLU A 75 -14.55 -12.82 -16.24
C GLU A 75 -15.92 -12.46 -16.86
N GLN A 76 -16.67 -11.56 -16.23
CA GLN A 76 -17.95 -11.08 -16.77
C GLN A 76 -17.78 -10.37 -18.12
N ILE A 77 -16.73 -9.54 -18.28
CA ILE A 77 -16.40 -8.88 -19.55
C ILE A 77 -16.08 -9.93 -20.62
N GLN A 78 -15.23 -10.90 -20.29
CA GLN A 78 -14.82 -11.98 -21.20
C GLN A 78 -16.01 -12.82 -21.66
N LEU A 79 -16.92 -13.16 -20.75
CA LEU A 79 -18.14 -13.91 -21.07
C LEU A 79 -19.01 -13.13 -22.06
N LYS A 80 -19.23 -11.82 -21.84
CA LYS A 80 -19.99 -10.97 -22.77
C LYS A 80 -19.35 -10.90 -24.16
N HIS A 81 -18.02 -10.87 -24.24
CA HIS A 81 -17.31 -10.91 -25.53
C HIS A 81 -17.50 -12.25 -26.24
N SER A 82 -17.54 -13.36 -25.50
CA SER A 82 -17.72 -14.70 -26.09
C SER A 82 -19.12 -14.94 -26.68
N ILE A 83 -20.15 -14.28 -26.17
CA ILE A 83 -21.56 -14.46 -26.57
C ILE A 83 -21.91 -13.63 -27.83
N GLY A 84 -21.24 -12.48 -28.03
CA GLY A 84 -21.57 -11.55 -29.11
C GLY A 84 -20.91 -11.90 -30.45
N LYS A 85 -21.70 -12.27 -31.48
CA LYS A 85 -21.21 -12.45 -32.87
C LYS A 85 -20.67 -11.16 -33.54
N ARG A 86 -20.65 -10.01 -32.85
CA ARG A 86 -20.27 -8.70 -33.41
C ARG A 86 -18.87 -8.30 -32.95
N LYS A 87 -18.03 -7.77 -33.87
CA LYS A 87 -16.63 -7.34 -33.64
C LYS A 87 -16.43 -6.20 -32.63
N ASN A 88 -17.48 -5.65 -32.01
CA ASN A 88 -17.32 -4.51 -31.11
C ASN A 88 -17.03 -5.00 -29.67
N ARG A 89 -15.82 -4.70 -29.15
CA ARG A 89 -15.40 -5.02 -27.78
C ARG A 89 -16.13 -4.10 -26.79
N GLN A 90 -17.37 -4.44 -26.43
CA GLN A 90 -18.09 -3.74 -25.36
C GLN A 90 -17.23 -3.72 -24.08
N HIS A 91 -17.13 -2.59 -23.40
CA HIS A 91 -16.29 -2.43 -22.20
C HIS A 91 -14.75 -2.47 -22.42
N ALA A 92 -14.24 -2.36 -23.65
CA ALA A 92 -12.79 -2.35 -23.92
C ALA A 92 -12.01 -1.34 -23.06
N SER A 93 -12.51 -0.10 -22.95
CA SER A 93 -11.85 0.93 -22.14
C SER A 93 -11.72 0.55 -20.67
N ARG A 94 -12.77 -0.03 -20.08
CA ARG A 94 -12.76 -0.47 -18.67
C ARG A 94 -11.81 -1.64 -18.48
N GLU A 95 -11.87 -2.62 -19.38
CA GLU A 95 -10.99 -3.79 -19.40
C GLU A 95 -9.51 -3.39 -19.46
N ASP A 96 -9.16 -2.46 -20.36
CA ASP A 96 -7.79 -1.99 -20.55
C ASP A 96 -7.28 -1.25 -19.30
N VAL A 97 -8.12 -0.43 -18.65
CA VAL A 97 -7.79 0.24 -17.38
C VAL A 97 -7.57 -0.75 -16.24
N ILE A 98 -8.41 -1.78 -16.12
CA ILE A 98 -8.24 -2.84 -15.11
C ILE A 98 -6.93 -3.57 -15.33
N LYS A 99 -6.68 -4.03 -16.57
CA LYS A 99 -5.47 -4.78 -16.92
C LYS A 99 -4.21 -3.97 -16.62
N LEU A 100 -4.21 -2.67 -16.97
CA LEU A 100 -3.10 -1.78 -16.66
C LEU A 100 -2.90 -1.61 -15.14
N THR A 101 -3.99 -1.45 -14.39
CA THR A 101 -3.96 -1.33 -12.93
C THR A 101 -3.38 -2.59 -12.28
N ILE A 102 -3.89 -3.77 -12.63
CA ILE A 102 -3.40 -5.06 -12.11
C ILE A 102 -1.92 -5.24 -12.44
N LYS A 103 -1.52 -4.96 -13.68
CA LYS A 103 -0.11 -5.08 -14.11
C LYS A 103 0.80 -4.23 -13.24
N ARG A 104 0.45 -2.95 -13.04
CA ARG A 104 1.22 -2.02 -12.20
C ARG A 104 1.29 -2.49 -10.76
N GLU A 105 0.17 -2.86 -10.16
CA GLU A 105 0.13 -3.25 -8.74
C GLU A 105 0.86 -4.57 -8.48
N ARG A 106 0.80 -5.53 -9.42
CA ARG A 106 1.63 -6.74 -9.36
C ARG A 106 3.10 -6.40 -9.45
N GLU A 107 3.50 -5.55 -10.40
CA GLU A 107 4.89 -5.12 -10.51
C GLU A 107 5.37 -4.43 -9.21
N GLU A 108 4.55 -3.56 -8.61
CA GLU A 108 4.81 -2.95 -7.31
C GLU A 108 4.96 -4.01 -6.20
N SER A 109 4.06 -5.01 -6.11
CA SER A 109 4.13 -6.06 -5.07
C SER A 109 5.41 -6.88 -5.14
N HIS A 110 5.88 -7.18 -6.36
CA HIS A 110 7.09 -8.00 -6.57
C HIS A 110 8.38 -7.20 -6.35
N THR A 111 8.37 -5.90 -6.64
CA THR A 111 9.58 -5.06 -6.62
C THR A 111 9.71 -4.27 -5.32
N CYS A 112 9.09 -3.09 -5.25
CA CYS A 112 9.23 -2.13 -4.15
C CYS A 112 8.24 -2.34 -3.01
N GLY A 113 7.27 -3.24 -3.18
CA GLY A 113 6.21 -3.56 -2.25
C GLY A 113 5.01 -2.60 -2.34
N LEU A 114 3.82 -3.15 -2.07
CA LEU A 114 2.59 -2.38 -1.97
C LEU A 114 2.57 -1.61 -0.66
N GLU A 115 2.28 -0.32 -0.74
CA GLU A 115 2.19 0.58 0.39
C GLU A 115 0.77 0.57 0.97
N ILE A 116 0.64 0.04 2.19
CA ILE A 116 -0.63 -0.09 2.93
C ILE A 116 -0.38 0.15 4.43
N PRO A 117 -1.42 0.40 5.27
CA PRO A 117 -1.27 0.52 6.71
C PRO A 117 -0.63 -0.74 7.29
N ASN A 118 0.21 -0.58 8.31
CA ASN A 118 0.90 -1.71 8.92
C ASN A 118 -0.09 -2.63 9.67
N LEU A 119 -0.52 -3.71 9.02
CA LEU A 119 -1.49 -4.68 9.58
C LEU A 119 -0.90 -5.56 10.70
N MET A 120 0.42 -5.56 10.86
CA MET A 120 1.13 -6.29 11.93
C MET A 120 1.22 -5.49 13.23
N ASP A 121 0.90 -4.19 13.20
CA ASP A 121 0.85 -3.34 14.38
C ASP A 121 -0.62 -3.29 14.88
N PRO A 122 -0.92 -3.81 16.09
CA PRO A 122 -2.28 -3.83 16.61
C PRO A 122 -2.89 -2.44 16.72
N VAL A 123 -2.08 -1.41 17.01
CA VAL A 123 -2.58 -0.02 17.11
C VAL A 123 -3.03 0.49 15.76
N GLN A 124 -2.27 0.19 14.70
CA GLN A 124 -2.62 0.57 13.33
C GLN A 124 -3.82 -0.21 12.82
N LEU A 125 -3.93 -1.49 13.18
CA LEU A 125 -5.06 -2.33 12.81
C LEU A 125 -6.37 -1.82 13.43
N GLU A 126 -6.38 -1.50 14.73
CA GLU A 126 -7.55 -0.93 15.40
C GLU A 126 -7.93 0.45 14.84
N LEU A 127 -6.93 1.28 14.52
CA LEU A 127 -7.16 2.54 13.80
C LEU A 127 -7.83 2.28 12.44
N LEU A 128 -7.38 1.28 11.70
CA LEU A 128 -7.94 0.95 10.39
C LEU A 128 -9.39 0.46 10.47
N LYS A 129 -9.71 -0.38 11.46
CA LYS A 129 -11.08 -0.88 11.69
C LYS A 129 -12.06 0.26 12.02
N THR A 130 -11.63 1.19 12.86
CA THR A 130 -12.47 2.31 13.33
C THR A 130 -12.50 3.51 12.38
N TRP A 131 -11.64 3.52 11.36
CA TRP A 131 -11.56 4.62 10.40
C TRP A 131 -12.84 4.80 9.59
N SER A 132 -13.34 6.04 9.53
CA SER A 132 -14.61 6.39 8.85
C SER A 132 -14.52 6.37 7.31
N GLY A 133 -13.31 6.29 6.73
CA GLY A 133 -13.08 6.47 5.29
C GLY A 133 -12.71 7.91 4.91
N GLU A 134 -12.65 8.83 5.88
CA GLU A 134 -12.30 10.23 5.61
C GLU A 134 -10.80 10.40 5.31
N LEU A 135 -10.51 10.88 4.10
CA LEU A 135 -9.16 10.99 3.54
C LEU A 135 -8.21 11.89 4.34
N ARG A 136 -8.73 12.90 5.05
CA ARG A 136 -7.92 13.79 5.89
C ARG A 136 -7.21 13.05 7.03
N TYR A 137 -7.73 11.90 7.44
CA TYR A 137 -7.12 11.07 8.49
C TYR A 137 -6.13 10.06 7.92
N LEU A 138 -5.92 9.99 6.60
CA LEU A 138 -4.94 9.07 6.00
C LEU A 138 -3.51 9.34 6.50
N GLN A 139 -3.18 10.59 6.81
CA GLN A 139 -1.88 10.98 7.37
C GLN A 139 -1.58 10.38 8.75
N ASN A 140 -2.61 9.88 9.46
CA ASN A 140 -2.45 9.27 10.78
C ASN A 140 -2.01 7.79 10.69
N PHE A 141 -2.12 7.17 9.50
CA PHE A 141 -1.67 5.80 9.31
C PHE A 141 -0.17 5.74 9.08
N LYS A 142 0.46 4.77 9.73
CA LYS A 142 1.82 4.33 9.43
C LYS A 142 1.77 3.36 8.26
N LEU A 143 2.06 3.88 7.07
CA LEU A 143 2.14 3.08 5.87
C LEU A 143 3.46 2.31 5.83
N LYS A 144 3.40 1.02 5.53
CA LYS A 144 4.56 0.14 5.33
C LYS A 144 4.47 -0.47 3.94
N ARG A 145 5.63 -0.65 3.30
CA ARG A 145 5.74 -1.36 2.01
C ARG A 145 5.88 -2.85 2.26
N PHE A 146 4.96 -3.61 1.71
CA PHE A 146 4.96 -5.06 1.75
C PHE A 146 5.28 -5.60 0.36
N SER A 147 6.51 -6.08 0.19
CA SER A 147 6.91 -6.86 -0.98
C SER A 147 6.91 -8.35 -0.64
N GLU A 148 6.81 -9.19 -1.67
CA GLU A 148 6.87 -10.65 -1.51
C GLU A 148 8.14 -11.08 -0.75
N LYS A 149 9.30 -10.54 -1.15
CA LYS A 149 10.59 -10.81 -0.49
C LYS A 149 10.60 -10.39 0.98
N ASN A 150 10.06 -9.20 1.29
CA ASN A 150 10.03 -8.70 2.66
C ASN A 150 9.13 -9.58 3.54
N LEU A 151 7.96 -9.96 3.04
CA LEU A 151 7.03 -10.83 3.77
C LEU A 151 7.61 -12.24 3.99
N GLU A 152 8.29 -12.80 2.99
CA GLU A 152 9.01 -14.07 3.14
C GLU A 152 10.10 -14.02 4.21
N GLU A 153 10.86 -12.92 4.27
CA GLU A 153 11.92 -12.77 5.27
C GLU A 153 11.36 -12.67 6.69
N GLU A 154 10.28 -11.90 6.89
CA GLU A 154 9.57 -11.79 8.16
C GLU A 154 9.02 -13.16 8.59
N ASN A 155 8.47 -13.93 7.64
CA ASN A 155 8.01 -15.30 7.89
C ASN A 155 9.15 -16.23 8.32
N ARG A 156 10.34 -16.12 7.71
CA ARG A 156 11.52 -16.91 8.11
C ARG A 156 12.02 -16.55 9.52
N LYS A 157 11.93 -15.27 9.92
CA LYS A 157 12.32 -14.83 11.26
C LYS A 157 11.43 -15.43 12.35
N LEU A 158 10.12 -15.50 12.10
CA LEU A 158 9.16 -16.10 13.02
C LEU A 158 9.34 -17.62 13.19
N ASN A 159 9.80 -18.31 12.14
CA ASN A 159 9.96 -19.77 12.14
C ASN A 159 11.34 -20.26 12.61
N LYS A 160 12.24 -19.39 13.09
CA LYS A 160 13.52 -19.85 13.65
C LYS A 160 13.30 -20.42 15.07
N PRO A 161 13.78 -21.65 15.38
CA PRO A 161 13.79 -22.12 16.75
C PRO A 161 14.69 -21.21 17.60
N MET A 162 14.15 -20.75 18.72
CA MET A 162 14.84 -19.93 19.71
C MET A 162 16.15 -20.63 20.11
N LYS A 163 17.31 -19.96 19.92
CA LYS A 163 18.59 -20.48 20.41
C LYS A 163 18.48 -20.63 21.93
N SER A 164 18.66 -21.85 22.43
CA SER A 164 18.78 -22.17 23.85
C SER A 164 19.83 -21.27 24.49
N ILE A 165 19.43 -20.51 25.51
CA ILE A 165 20.35 -19.83 26.41
C ILE A 165 21.13 -20.94 27.13
N GLN A 166 22.43 -21.07 26.88
CA GLN A 166 23.30 -21.90 27.70
C GLN A 166 23.34 -21.25 29.09
N SER A 167 22.67 -21.89 30.05
CA SER A 167 22.87 -21.66 31.47
C SER A 167 24.34 -21.91 31.79
N GLY A 168 25.11 -20.83 31.94
CA GLY A 168 26.49 -20.90 32.40
C GLY A 168 26.51 -21.50 33.80
N GLU A 169 27.30 -22.56 33.95
CA GLU A 169 27.65 -23.17 35.23
C GLU A 169 28.22 -22.10 36.17
N ILE A 170 27.59 -21.92 37.32
CA ILE A 170 28.21 -21.30 38.47
C ILE A 170 29.15 -22.37 39.04
N MET A 171 30.45 -22.23 38.81
CA MET A 171 31.44 -22.97 39.59
C MET A 171 31.39 -22.49 41.04
N CYS A 172 30.82 -23.30 41.93
CA CYS A 172 31.14 -23.23 43.35
C CYS A 172 32.51 -23.88 43.54
N THR A 173 33.54 -23.08 43.86
CA THR A 173 34.77 -23.62 44.45
C THR A 173 34.56 -23.66 45.95
N ASP A 174 34.37 -24.87 46.45
CA ASP A 174 34.24 -25.14 47.88
C ASP A 174 35.46 -24.62 48.63
N ALA A 175 35.18 -23.85 49.68
CA ALA A 175 36.10 -23.63 50.77
C ALA A 175 36.34 -24.98 51.46
N SER A 176 37.60 -25.36 51.63
CA SER A 176 38.00 -26.33 52.65
C SER A 176 39.37 -25.96 53.17
N ASP A 177 39.39 -25.79 54.48
CA ASP A 177 40.50 -25.51 55.37
C ASP A 177 41.75 -26.35 55.12
N THR A 178 42.91 -25.77 55.38
CA THR A 178 43.93 -26.49 56.16
C THR A 178 44.62 -25.49 57.09
N LEU A 179 44.17 -25.51 58.34
CA LEU A 179 44.98 -25.20 59.51
C LEU A 179 46.09 -26.25 59.59
N GLU A 180 47.36 -25.84 59.59
CA GLU A 180 48.31 -25.95 60.73
C GLU A 180 49.66 -25.33 60.34
#